data_AF-A0A1B4V9Y2-F1
#
_entry.id   AF-A0A1B4V9Y2-F1
#
_cell.length_a   1.000
_cell.length_b   1.000
_cell.length_c   1.000
_cell.angle_alpha   90.00
_cell.angle_beta   90.00
_cell.angle_gamma   90.00
#
_symmetry.space_group_name_H-M   'P 1'
#
loop_
_entity.id
_entity.type
_entity.pdbx_description
1 polymer ?
#
loop_
_entity_poly.entity_id
_entity_poly.type
_entity_poly.pdbx_seq_one_letter_code
_entity_poly.pdbx_strand_id
1 'polypeptide(L)'
;MPVVTLRGLISAVALLGLLSFMPAYAAEVSWLVGKWEMTQDPDGNDKDWMEFTPEGQATSIAPSGRRVPGRYEVTDNEVRIVYTVNGRTIPITLKYSADRKRLLAYSKRTGNTSVYEKVR
;
A
#
# COMPACT_ATOMS: atom_id res chain seq x y z
N MET A 1 -75.26 -10.15 2.48
CA MET A 1 -74.22 -10.49 3.49
C MET A 1 -72.91 -10.73 2.73
N PRO A 2 -71.77 -10.22 3.20
CA PRO A 2 -70.76 -9.60 2.34
C PRO A 2 -69.76 -10.57 1.71
N VAL A 3 -69.41 -10.31 0.45
CA VAL A 3 -68.21 -10.85 -0.21
C VAL A 3 -67.05 -9.93 0.16
N VAL A 4 -66.12 -10.43 0.96
CA VAL A 4 -64.89 -9.70 1.32
C VAL A 4 -63.90 -9.85 0.17
N THR A 5 -63.77 -8.82 -0.66
CA THR A 5 -62.65 -8.73 -1.62
C THR A 5 -61.40 -8.26 -0.88
N LEU A 6 -60.48 -9.19 -0.62
CA LEU A 6 -59.16 -8.90 -0.05
C LEU A 6 -58.29 -8.22 -1.13
N ARG A 7 -58.30 -6.89 -1.17
CA ARG A 7 -57.39 -6.10 -2.00
C ARG A 7 -56.22 -5.62 -1.16
N GLY A 8 -55.01 -5.89 -1.66
CA GLY A 8 -53.83 -5.08 -1.37
C GLY A 8 -52.86 -5.68 -0.36
N LEU A 9 -52.09 -6.67 -0.79
CA LEU A 9 -50.78 -6.92 -0.20
C LEU A 9 -49.72 -6.39 -1.17
N ILE A 10 -49.37 -5.11 -1.03
CA ILE A 10 -48.18 -4.54 -1.67
C ILE A 10 -47.38 -3.84 -0.59
N SER A 11 -46.30 -4.47 -0.16
CA SER A 11 -45.09 -3.78 0.27
C SER A 11 -43.93 -4.73 0.05
N ALA A 12 -43.48 -4.75 -1.20
CA ALA A 12 -42.22 -5.37 -1.57
C ALA A 12 -41.11 -4.60 -0.84
N VAL A 13 -40.43 -5.30 0.06
CA VAL A 13 -39.24 -4.82 0.77
C VAL A 13 -38.11 -4.69 -0.25
N ALA A 14 -37.93 -3.49 -0.79
CA ALA A 14 -36.79 -3.16 -1.64
C ALA A 14 -35.60 -2.76 -0.74
N LEU A 15 -35.00 -3.74 -0.07
CA LEU A 15 -33.70 -3.57 0.56
C LEU A 15 -32.63 -3.70 -0.54
N LEU A 16 -32.46 -2.66 -1.35
CA LEU A 16 -31.34 -2.57 -2.28
C LEU A 16 -30.06 -2.46 -1.45
N GLY A 17 -29.39 -3.59 -1.31
CA GLY A 17 -28.05 -3.66 -0.74
C GLY A 17 -27.12 -2.74 -1.52
N LEU A 18 -26.69 -1.66 -0.87
CA LEU A 18 -25.40 -1.04 -1.17
C LEU A 18 -24.32 -2.08 -0.86
N LEU A 19 -24.07 -2.98 -1.81
CA LEU A 19 -22.83 -3.72 -1.85
C LEU A 19 -21.76 -2.70 -2.23
N SER A 20 -21.13 -2.14 -1.20
CA SER A 20 -19.91 -1.36 -1.31
C SER A 20 -18.88 -2.17 -2.10
N PHE A 21 -18.73 -1.87 -3.38
CA PHE A 21 -17.61 -2.31 -4.19
C PHE A 21 -16.34 -1.66 -3.63
N MET A 22 -15.78 -2.25 -2.57
CA MET A 22 -14.41 -1.98 -2.18
C MET A 22 -13.53 -2.49 -3.34
N PRO A 23 -12.67 -1.65 -3.94
CA PRO A 23 -11.80 -2.09 -5.01
C PRO A 23 -10.91 -3.22 -4.48
N ALA A 24 -10.99 -4.40 -5.10
CA ALA A 24 -10.26 -5.61 -4.69
C ALA A 24 -8.74 -5.39 -4.56
N TYR A 25 -8.21 -4.36 -5.22
CA TYR A 25 -6.82 -3.90 -5.10
C TYR A 25 -6.43 -3.51 -3.66
N ALA A 26 -7.36 -2.96 -2.86
CA ALA A 26 -7.06 -2.52 -1.50
C ALA A 26 -6.81 -3.67 -0.52
N ALA A 27 -7.45 -4.83 -0.73
CA ALA A 27 -7.29 -6.00 0.14
C ALA A 27 -5.90 -6.64 -0.03
N GLU A 28 -5.38 -6.68 -1.25
CA GLU A 28 -4.14 -7.39 -1.60
C GLU A 28 -2.87 -6.68 -1.10
N VAL A 29 -2.89 -5.36 -0.98
CA VAL A 29 -1.73 -4.54 -0.58
C VAL A 29 -1.83 -3.95 0.84
N SER A 30 -2.88 -4.28 1.59
CA SER A 30 -3.12 -3.79 2.96
C SER A 30 -1.92 -4.01 3.92
N TRP A 31 -1.19 -5.10 3.73
CA TRP A 31 0.02 -5.41 4.50
C TRP A 31 1.16 -4.41 4.28
N LEU A 32 1.20 -3.74 3.13
CA LEU A 32 2.24 -2.77 2.76
C LEU A 32 1.91 -1.36 3.25
N VAL A 33 0.63 -0.99 3.24
CA VAL A 33 0.15 0.36 3.62
C VAL A 33 0.63 0.75 5.02
N GLY A 34 1.17 1.96 5.15
CA GLY A 34 1.72 2.51 6.39
C GLY A 34 3.21 2.88 6.28
N LYS A 35 3.79 3.23 7.43
CA LYS A 35 5.18 3.70 7.52
C LYS A 35 6.13 2.54 7.81
N TRP A 36 7.28 2.55 7.14
CA TRP A 36 8.35 1.57 7.21
C TRP A 36 9.64 2.31 7.53
N GLU A 37 10.44 1.75 8.44
CA GLU A 37 11.69 2.32 8.92
C GLU A 37 12.87 1.44 8.50
N MET A 38 13.95 2.05 8.03
CA MET A 38 15.21 1.34 7.81
C MET A 38 15.81 0.92 9.15
N THR A 39 15.87 -0.39 9.40
CA THR A 39 16.40 -0.97 10.64
C THR A 39 17.82 -1.51 10.47
N GLN A 40 18.22 -1.81 9.24
CA GLN A 40 19.57 -2.30 8.93
C GLN A 40 20.05 -1.69 7.63
N ASP A 41 21.23 -1.07 7.66
CA ASP A 41 21.94 -0.63 6.47
C ASP A 41 23.45 -0.83 6.63
N PRO A 42 24.03 -1.86 5.99
CA PRO A 42 25.46 -2.13 6.06
C PRO A 42 26.31 -1.11 5.29
N ASP A 43 25.70 -0.26 4.44
CA ASP A 43 26.40 0.85 3.78
C ASP A 43 26.58 2.07 4.70
N GLY A 44 25.96 2.05 5.89
CA GLY A 44 26.04 3.13 6.85
C GLY A 44 25.33 4.41 6.42
N ASN A 45 24.34 4.33 5.51
CA ASN A 45 23.55 5.52 5.19
C ASN A 45 22.70 5.92 6.40
N ASP A 46 22.34 7.20 6.43
CA ASP A 46 21.46 7.72 7.47
C ASP A 46 20.09 7.02 7.42
N LYS A 47 19.52 6.77 8.59
CA LYS A 47 18.20 6.16 8.75
C LYS A 47 17.13 6.92 7.96
N ASP A 48 16.39 6.22 7.11
CA ASP A 48 15.26 6.79 6.38
C ASP A 48 13.97 5.98 6.59
N TRP A 49 12.86 6.50 6.07
CA TRP A 49 11.55 5.86 6.11
C TRP A 49 10.90 5.87 4.74
N MET A 50 10.01 4.90 4.54
CA MET A 50 9.07 4.86 3.43
C MET A 50 7.65 4.84 3.96
N GLU A 51 6.72 5.51 3.30
CA GLU A 51 5.30 5.48 3.63
C GLU A 51 4.48 5.14 2.40
N PHE A 52 3.60 4.14 2.51
CA PHE A 52 2.74 3.66 1.44
C PHE A 52 1.27 3.94 1.76
N THR A 53 0.52 4.42 0.78
CA THR A 53 -0.92 4.67 0.93
C THR A 53 -1.75 3.69 0.09
N PRO A 54 -3.04 3.47 0.41
CA PRO A 54 -3.92 2.58 -0.37
C PRO A 54 -4.09 3.01 -1.84
N GLU A 55 -3.86 4.29 -2.16
CA GLU A 55 -4.04 4.87 -3.50
C GLU A 55 -2.82 4.67 -4.42
N GLY A 56 -1.86 3.83 -4.01
CA GLY A 56 -0.64 3.55 -4.81
C GLY A 56 0.43 4.63 -4.71
N GLN A 57 0.38 5.49 -3.67
CA GLN A 57 1.41 6.51 -3.43
C GLN A 57 2.49 5.99 -2.48
N ALA A 58 3.74 6.34 -2.77
CA ALA A 58 4.87 6.08 -1.90
C ALA A 58 5.56 7.40 -1.56
N THR A 59 6.03 7.57 -0.33
CA THR A 59 6.84 8.72 0.08
C THR A 59 8.13 8.22 0.73
N SER A 60 9.28 8.64 0.22
CA SER A 60 10.56 8.50 0.93
C SER A 60 10.74 9.70 1.87
N ILE A 61 11.15 9.45 3.10
CA ILE A 61 11.29 10.44 4.16
C ILE A 61 12.71 10.34 4.70
N ALA A 62 13.50 11.39 4.51
CA ALA A 62 14.87 11.47 5.01
C ALA A 62 14.91 11.81 6.52
N PRO A 63 16.05 11.59 7.21
CA PRO A 63 16.25 12.03 8.61
C PRO A 63 15.97 13.51 8.84
N SER A 64 16.25 14.35 7.85
CA SER A 64 15.97 15.79 7.88
C SER A 64 14.48 16.14 7.80
N GLY A 65 13.60 15.16 7.59
CA GLY A 65 12.18 15.36 7.34
C GLY A 65 11.85 15.70 5.87
N ARG A 66 12.86 15.80 4.99
CA ARG A 66 12.62 15.97 3.55
C ARG A 66 11.79 14.78 3.03
N ARG A 67 10.71 15.10 2.30
CA ARG A 67 9.81 14.11 1.70
C ARG A 67 9.95 14.10 0.18
N VAL A 68 10.03 12.91 -0.39
CA VAL A 68 10.10 12.70 -1.84
C VAL A 68 8.90 11.86 -2.27
N PRO A 69 7.98 12.42 -3.07
CA PRO A 69 6.81 11.68 -3.54
C PRO A 69 7.18 10.71 -4.66
N GLY A 70 6.42 9.62 -4.71
CA GLY A 70 6.51 8.59 -5.72
C GLY A 70 5.22 7.80 -5.83
N ARG A 71 5.21 6.85 -6.76
CA ARG A 71 4.13 5.85 -6.90
C ARG A 71 4.71 4.46 -6.80
N TYR A 72 3.89 3.53 -6.33
CA TYR A 72 4.28 2.14 -6.24
C TYR A 72 3.28 1.20 -6.92
N GLU A 73 3.80 0.03 -7.27
CA GLU A 73 3.05 -1.12 -7.73
C GLU A 73 3.57 -2.36 -7.00
N VAL A 74 2.67 -3.27 -6.65
CA VAL A 74 3.02 -4.56 -6.03
C VAL A 74 2.81 -5.64 -7.07
N THR A 75 3.80 -6.51 -7.21
CA THR A 75 3.72 -7.75 -8.00
C THR A 75 3.89 -8.94 -7.07
N ASP A 76 3.74 -10.16 -7.58
CA ASP A 76 3.88 -11.39 -6.78
C ASP A 76 5.18 -11.51 -5.98
N ASN A 77 6.26 -10.83 -6.40
CA ASN A 77 7.60 -11.02 -5.86
C ASN A 77 8.28 -9.72 -5.38
N GLU A 78 7.71 -8.55 -5.65
CA GLU A 78 8.38 -7.28 -5.38
C GLU A 78 7.43 -6.08 -5.35
N VAL A 79 7.87 -5.04 -4.64
CA VAL A 79 7.32 -3.69 -4.72
C VAL A 79 8.21 -2.86 -5.64
N ARG A 80 7.62 -2.27 -6.67
CA ARG A 80 8.29 -1.34 -7.58
C ARG A 80 7.87 0.07 -7.21
N ILE A 81 8.83 0.95 -7.03
CA ILE A 81 8.59 2.35 -6.65
C ILE A 81 9.26 3.26 -7.68
N VAL A 82 8.58 4.33 -8.03
CA VAL A 82 9.11 5.39 -8.88
C VAL A 82 9.03 6.70 -8.12
N TYR A 83 10.18 7.20 -7.68
CA TYR A 83 10.28 8.53 -7.07
C TYR A 83 10.56 9.60 -8.12
N THR A 84 10.07 10.82 -7.87
CA THR A 84 10.40 11.99 -8.70
C THR A 84 11.19 12.99 -7.89
N VAL A 85 12.44 13.24 -8.28
CA VAL A 85 13.35 14.19 -7.63
C VAL A 85 13.90 15.14 -8.68
N ASN A 86 13.66 16.44 -8.52
CA ASN A 86 14.15 17.48 -9.43
C ASN A 86 13.85 17.19 -10.91
N GLY A 87 12.63 16.70 -11.20
CA GLY A 87 12.20 16.32 -12.56
C GLY A 87 12.79 15.02 -13.10
N ARG A 88 13.61 14.30 -12.31
CA ARG A 88 14.15 12.99 -12.66
C ARG A 88 13.40 11.87 -11.96
N THR A 89 13.18 10.79 -12.70
CA THR A 89 12.59 9.55 -12.20
C THR A 89 13.69 8.65 -11.64
N ILE A 90 13.51 8.19 -10.40
CA ILE A 90 14.40 7.24 -9.73
C ILE A 90 13.60 5.96 -9.45
N PRO A 91 13.83 4.87 -10.21
CA PRO A 91 13.18 3.59 -9.95
C PRO A 91 13.88 2.86 -8.80
N ILE A 92 13.08 2.31 -7.88
CA ILE A 92 13.51 1.48 -6.77
C ILE A 92 12.72 0.17 -6.82
N THR A 93 13.37 -0.94 -6.51
CA THR A 93 12.72 -2.26 -6.41
C THR A 93 13.04 -2.86 -5.05
N LEU A 94 11.99 -3.25 -4.34
CA LEU A 94 12.09 -3.88 -3.03
C LEU A 94 11.59 -5.31 -3.12
N LYS A 95 12.36 -6.26 -2.60
CA LYS A 95 11.82 -7.59 -2.27
C LYS A 95 11.11 -7.50 -0.92
N TYR A 96 10.28 -8.48 -0.61
CA TYR A 96 9.68 -8.62 0.71
C TYR A 96 9.82 -10.04 1.22
N SER A 97 9.89 -10.19 2.55
CA SER A 97 9.94 -11.50 3.20
C SER A 97 8.62 -12.26 3.01
N ALA A 98 8.66 -13.59 3.12
CA ALA A 98 7.47 -14.44 2.95
C ALA A 98 6.34 -14.10 3.94
N ASP A 99 6.69 -13.66 5.15
CA ASP A 99 5.75 -13.20 6.18
C ASP A 99 5.31 -11.73 6.00
N ARG A 100 5.83 -11.06 4.97
CA ARG A 100 5.53 -9.67 4.60
C ARG A 100 5.82 -8.66 5.71
N LYS A 101 6.75 -8.98 6.62
CA LYS A 101 7.17 -8.09 7.72
C LYS A 101 8.41 -7.27 7.40
N ARG A 102 9.12 -7.59 6.32
CA ARG A 102 10.34 -6.90 5.89
C ARG A 102 10.27 -6.50 4.44
N LEU A 103 10.76 -5.30 4.13
CA LEU A 103 11.15 -4.90 2.77
C LEU A 103 12.67 -4.91 2.66
N LEU A 104 13.18 -5.32 1.51
CA LEU A 104 14.61 -5.53 1.25
C LEU A 104 15.00 -4.70 0.04
N ALA A 105 15.85 -3.70 0.25
CA ALA A 105 16.38 -2.82 -0.79
C ALA A 105 17.79 -3.26 -1.17
N TYR A 106 17.96 -3.86 -2.35
CA TYR A 106 19.27 -4.30 -2.83
C TYR A 106 19.98 -3.18 -3.61
N SER A 107 21.19 -2.85 -3.18
CA SER A 107 22.08 -1.92 -3.87
C SER A 107 23.00 -2.67 -4.82
N LYS A 108 22.82 -2.49 -6.13
CA LYS A 108 23.76 -3.01 -7.15
C LYS A 108 25.16 -2.40 -7.05
N ARG A 109 25.27 -1.20 -6.46
CA ARG A 109 26.54 -0.47 -6.33
C ARG A 109 27.46 -1.10 -5.29
N THR A 110 26.89 -1.54 -4.17
CA THR A 110 27.63 -2.06 -3.01
C THR A 110 27.45 -3.55 -2.81
N GLY A 111 26.46 -4.16 -3.45
CA GLY A 111 26.09 -5.56 -3.23
C GLY A 111 25.32 -5.80 -1.94
N ASN A 112 25.02 -4.73 -1.20
CA ASN A 112 24.41 -4.78 0.11
C ASN A 112 22.89 -4.67 0.05
N THR A 113 22.24 -5.16 1.11
CA THR A 113 20.78 -5.09 1.26
C THR A 113 20.42 -4.32 2.52
N SER A 114 19.65 -3.26 2.35
CA SER A 114 19.02 -2.54 3.46
C SER A 114 17.70 -3.20 3.82
N VAL A 115 17.36 -3.24 5.10
CA VAL A 115 16.14 -3.86 5.63
C VAL A 115 15.24 -2.79 6.21
N TYR A 116 13.97 -2.86 5.84
CA TYR A 116 12.92 -2.01 6.39
C TYR A 116 11.88 -2.84 7.12
N GLU A 117 11.44 -2.36 8.28
CA GLU A 117 10.37 -2.95 9.07
C GLU A 117 9.27 -1.92 9.35
N LYS A 118 8.03 -2.38 9.46
CA LYS A 118 6.89 -1.50 9.67
C LYS A 118 6.96 -0.82 11.03
N VAL A 119 6.76 0.49 11.06
CA VAL A 119 6.61 1.26 12.30
C VAL A 119 5.27 0.87 12.93
N ARG A 120 5.29 0.48 14.21
CA ARG A 120 4.09 0.07 14.95
C ARG A 120 3.13 1.23 15.18
#